data_AF-A0A377JS27-F1
#
_entry.id   AF-A0A377JS27-F1
#
_cell.length_a   1.000
_cell.length_b   1.000
_cell.length_c   1.000
_cell.angle_alpha   90.00
_cell.angle_beta   90.00
_cell.angle_gamma   90.00
#
_symmetry.space_group_name_H-M   'P 1'
#
loop_
_entity.id
_entity.type
_entity.pdbx_description
1 polymer ?
#
loop_
_entity_poly.entity_id
_entity_poly.type
_entity_poly.pdbx_seq_one_letter_code
_entity_poly.pdbx_strand_id
1 'polypeptide(L)' 'MKQKRTKRDMAYYLDIDVSTLYNWRKYKPNLYRIVMLGFKFDEVIETQKRLSDELEGTEQEIRQEIEEYGCKKEV' A
#
# COMPACT_ATOMS: atom_id res chain seq x y z
N MET A 1 3.19 -9.63 0.51
CA MET A 1 2.03 -8.75 0.23
C MET A 1 1.28 -8.51 1.53
N LYS A 2 1.11 -7.26 1.98
CA LYS A 2 0.27 -6.95 3.16
C LYS A 2 -1.17 -7.37 2.83
N GLN A 3 -1.80 -8.20 3.65
CA GLN A 3 -3.19 -8.62 3.42
C GLN A 3 -4.11 -7.40 3.37
N LYS A 4 -5.02 -7.39 2.39
CA LYS A 4 -6.09 -6.39 2.29
C LYS A 4 -6.88 -6.41 3.60
N ARG A 5 -7.09 -5.24 4.24
CA ARG A 5 -7.84 -5.17 5.50
C ARG A 5 -9.23 -5.78 5.31
N THR A 6 -9.60 -6.72 6.17
CA THR A 6 -10.95 -7.28 6.17
C THR A 6 -11.93 -6.28 6.77
N LYS A 7 -13.24 -6.50 6.60
CA LYS A 7 -14.27 -5.66 7.24
C LYS A 7 -14.17 -5.68 8.76
N ARG A 8 -13.70 -6.79 9.34
CA ARG A 8 -13.43 -6.90 10.78
C ARG A 8 -12.27 -6.01 11.19
N ASP A 9 -11.17 -6.02 10.43
CA ASP A 9 -10.00 -5.18 10.74
C ASP A 9 -10.32 -3.69 10.61
N MET A 10 -11.12 -3.32 9.60
CA MET A 10 -11.61 -1.94 9.46
C MET A 10 -12.49 -1.53 10.64
N ALA A 11 -13.38 -2.40 11.10
CA ALA A 11 -14.26 -2.13 12.23
C ALA A 11 -13.45 -1.99 13.54
N TYR A 12 -12.50 -2.90 13.77
CA TYR A 12 -11.58 -2.84 14.90
C TYR A 12 -10.74 -1.54 14.88
N TYR A 13 -10.21 -1.15 13.71
CA TYR A 13 -9.45 0.11 13.57
C TYR A 13 -10.27 1.35 13.91
N LEU A 14 -11.58 1.33 13.61
CA LEU A 14 -12.50 2.43 13.89
C LEU A 14 -13.11 2.37 15.29
N ASP A 15 -12.76 1.35 16.09
CA ASP A 15 -13.36 1.05 17.38
C ASP A 15 -14.90 0.95 17.33
N ILE A 16 -15.40 0.18 16.36
CA ILE A 16 -16.83 -0.08 16.17
C ILE A 16 -17.10 -1.57 15.95
N ASP A 17 -18.34 -1.97 16.22
CA ASP A 17 -18.82 -3.28 15.77
C ASP A 17 -18.88 -3.40 14.24
N VAL A 18 -18.64 -4.61 13.74
CA VAL A 18 -18.77 -4.91 12.30
C VAL A 18 -20.20 -4.62 11.80
N SER A 19 -21.21 -4.84 12.65
CA SER A 19 -22.62 -4.52 12.36
C SER A 19 -22.83 -3.03 12.08
N THR A 20 -22.13 -2.14 12.80
CA THR A 20 -22.15 -0.69 12.58
C THR A 20 -21.66 -0.33 11.18
N LEU A 21 -20.60 -1.01 10.71
CA LEU A 21 -20.10 -0.81 9.35
C LEU A 21 -21.12 -1.24 8.28
N TYR A 22 -21.85 -2.34 8.50
CA TYR A 22 -22.96 -2.75 7.64
C TYR A 22 -24.16 -1.79 7.71
N ASN A 23 -24.47 -1.28 8.90
CA ASN A 23 -25.52 -0.28 9.09
C ASN A 23 -25.19 1.02 8.36
N TRP A 24 -23.93 1.47 8.35
CA TRP A 24 -23.53 2.61 7.54
C TRP A 24 -23.73 2.34 6.06
N ARG A 25 -23.38 1.15 5.55
CA ARG A 25 -23.64 0.80 4.16
C ARG A 25 -25.12 0.90 3.80
N LYS A 26 -26.02 0.48 4.69
CA LYS A 26 -27.48 0.45 4.46
C LYS A 26 -28.16 1.80 4.67
N TYR A 27 -27.84 2.49 5.76
CA TYR A 27 -28.58 3.66 6.24
C TYR A 27 -27.83 4.97 6.09
N LYS A 28 -26.50 4.94 5.89
CA LYS A 28 -25.64 6.12 5.71
C LYS A 28 -24.61 5.89 4.59
N PRO A 29 -25.04 5.61 3.35
CA PRO A 29 -24.15 5.12 2.29
C PRO A 29 -23.00 6.08 1.97
N ASN A 30 -23.20 7.40 2.11
CA ASN A 30 -22.14 8.38 1.90
C ASN A 30 -21.05 8.33 2.98
N LEU A 31 -21.41 8.10 4.25
CA LEU A 31 -20.44 7.88 5.32
C LEU A 31 -19.63 6.62 5.04
N TYR A 32 -20.30 5.51 4.72
CA TYR A 32 -19.63 4.28 4.35
C TYR A 32 -18.67 4.49 3.18
N ARG A 33 -19.11 5.17 2.11
CA ARG A 33 -18.27 5.49 0.94
C ARG A 33 -17.01 6.25 1.33
N ILE A 34 -17.14 7.33 2.12
CA ILE A 34 -16.01 8.17 2.55
C ILE A 34 -15.01 7.34 3.37
N VAL A 35 -15.49 6.57 4.35
CA VAL A 35 -14.65 5.74 5.21
C VAL A 35 -13.93 4.65 4.41
N MET A 36 -14.63 3.98 3.48
CA MET A 36 -14.00 2.95 2.61
C MET A 36 -12.95 3.53 1.68
N LEU A 37 -13.17 4.75 1.17
CA LEU A 37 -12.18 5.46 0.37
C LEU A 37 -10.94 5.82 1.19
N GLY A 38 -11.10 6.23 2.44
CA GLY A 38 -9.97 6.48 3.36
C GLY A 38 -9.05 5.26 3.50
N PHE A 39 -9.61 4.09 3.78
CA PHE A 39 -8.81 2.85 3.85
C PHE A 39 -8.13 2.51 2.52
N LYS A 40 -8.79 2.77 1.39
CA LYS A 40 -8.19 2.51 0.08
C LYS A 40 -7.05 3.49 -0.21
N PHE A 41 -7.17 4.72 0.24
CA PHE A 41 -6.13 5.74 0.10
C PHE A 41 -4.84 5.32 0.82
N ASP A 42 -4.95 4.81 2.05
CA ASP A 42 -3.80 4.26 2.79
C ASP A 42 -3.11 3.12 2.01
N GLU A 43 -3.88 2.18 1.45
CA GLU A 43 -3.32 1.09 0.63
C GLU A 43 -2.55 1.60 -0.59
N VAL A 44 -3.07 2.65 -1.24
CA VAL A 44 -2.45 3.25 -2.42
C VAL A 44 -1.15 3.94 -2.06
N ILE A 45 -1.12 4.73 -0.99
CA ILE A 45 0.10 5.41 -0.51
C ILE A 45 1.20 4.37 -0.22
N GLU A 46 0.87 3.33 0.54
CA GLU A 46 1.86 2.30 0.90
C GLU A 46 2.33 1.50 -0.32
N THR A 47 1.46 1.31 -1.32
CA THR A 47 1.86 0.69 -2.58
C THR A 47 2.81 1.59 -3.36
N GLN A 48 2.53 2.89 -3.45
CA GLN A 48 3.38 3.84 -4.17
C GLN A 48 4.77 3.95 -3.54
N LYS A 49 4.86 4.04 -2.22
CA LYS A 49 6.16 4.07 -1.52
C LYS A 49 7.00 2.85 -1.86
N ARG A 50 6.42 1.65 -1.70
CA ARG A 50 7.11 0.40 -2.02
C ARG A 50 7.56 0.34 -3.49
N LEU A 51 6.74 0.78 -4.43
CA LEU A 51 7.13 0.84 -5.84
C LEU A 51 8.30 1.81 -6.06
N SER A 52 8.32 2.95 -5.37
CA SER A 52 9.44 3.89 -5.39
C SER A 52 10.72 3.22 -4.88
N ASP A 53 10.64 2.56 -3.71
CA ASP A 53 11.76 1.87 -3.09
C ASP A 53 12.30 0.74 -3.99
N GLU A 54 11.40 -0.04 -4.62
CA GLU A 54 11.76 -1.11 -5.56
C GLU A 54 12.48 -0.56 -6.82
N LEU A 55 12.03 0.59 -7.34
CA LEU A 55 12.68 1.25 -8.47
C LEU A 55 14.06 1.80 -8.12
N GLU A 56 14.21 2.45 -6.96
CA GLU A 56 15.50 2.94 -6.48
C GLU A 56 16.50 1.80 -6.26
N GLY A 57 16.04 0.67 -5.69
CA GLY A 57 16.86 -0.53 -5.54
C GLY A 57 17.34 -1.08 -6.89
N THR A 58 16.44 -1.18 -7.86
CA THR A 58 16.77 -1.63 -9.22
C THR A 58 17.81 -0.71 -9.89
N GLU A 59 17.68 0.61 -9.73
CA GLU A 59 18.67 1.56 -10.25
C GLU A 59 20.05 1.35 -9.62
N GLN A 60 20.10 1.14 -8.30
CA GLN A 60 21.35 0.89 -7.59
C GLN A 60 22.02 -0.41 -8.02
N GLU A 61 21.26 -1.49 -8.18
CA GLU A 61 21.75 -2.77 -8.70
C GLU A 61 22.38 -2.60 -10.09
N ILE A 62 21.68 -1.94 -11.01
CA ILE A 62 22.19 -1.68 -12.36
C ILE A 62 23.46 -0.81 -12.32
N ARG A 63 23.53 0.21 -11.44
CA ARG A 63 24.74 1.03 -11.27
C ARG A 63 25.93 0.21 -10.77
N GLN A 64 25.70 -0.67 -9.79
CA GLN A 64 26.74 -1.56 -9.27
C GLN A 64 27.22 -2.53 -10.36
N GLU A 65 26.30 -3.12 -11.13
CA GLU A 65 26.67 -3.96 -12.28
C GLU A 65 27.53 -3.18 -13.28
N ILE A 66 27.14 -1.95 -13.63
CA ILE A 66 27.93 -1.10 -14.55
C ILE A 66 29.35 -0.85 -14.00
N GLU A 67 29.49 -0.56 -12.70
CA GLU A 67 30.80 -0.35 -12.06
C GLU A 67 31.66 -1.63 -12.09
N GLU A 68 31.07 -2.78 -11.74
CA GLU A 68 31.75 -4.08 -11.73
C GLU A 68 32.24 -4.53 -13.11
N TYR A 69 31.43 -4.33 -14.15
CA TYR A 69 31.80 -4.67 -15.53
C TYR A 69 32.62 -3.58 -16.21
N GLY A 70 32.47 -2.32 -15.81
CA GLY A 70 33.25 -1.18 -16.31
C GLY A 70 34.71 -1.23 -15.87
N CYS A 71 34.98 -1.67 -14.64
CA CYS A 71 36.34 -1.82 -14.11
C CYS A 71 37.14 -2.97 -14.75
N LYS A 72 36.48 -3.91 -15.44
CA LYS A 72 37.12 -5.08 -16.10
C LYS A 72 37.65 -4.79 -17.51
N LYS A 73 37.57 -3.56 -18.02
CA LYS A 73 38.05 -3.20 -19.37
C LYS A 73 39.51 -2.72 -19.46
N GLU A 74 40.27 -2.74 -18.37
CA GLU A 74 41.71 -2.42 -18.39
C GLU A 74 42.58 -3.62 -18.00
N VAL A 75 42.65 -4.65 -18.86
CA VAL A 75 43.79 -5.59 -18.96
C VAL A 75 43.97 -6.03 -20.41
#